data_AF-A0AA43DBG7-F1
#
_entry.id   AF-A0AA43DBG7-F1
#
_cell.length_a   1.000
_cell.length_b   1.000
_cell.length_c   1.000
_cell.angle_alpha   90.00
_cell.angle_beta   90.00
_cell.angle_gamma   90.00
#
_symmetry.space_group_name_H-M   'P 1'
#
loop_
_entity.id
_entity.type
_entity.pdbx_description
1 polymer ?
#
loop_
_entity_poly.entity_id
_entity_poly.type
_entity_poly.pdbx_seq_one_letter_code
_entity_poly.pdbx_strand_id
1 'polypeptide(L)'
;PDTPTSMNFWGFQPNIFDFTAELFDTFLKNNHEELKSEFYIPIIVNEMVKGNKGKVKIISGSNTWFGVTYKEDKEEVSRRIKALVTAGIYPQQLW
;
A
#
# COMPACT_ATOMS: atom_id res chain seq x y z
N PRO A 1 -2.22 12.83 -16.23
CA PRO A 1 -3.37 12.13 -15.61
C PRO A 1 -3.32 12.32 -14.09
N ASP A 2 -4.30 13.03 -13.51
CA ASP A 2 -4.36 13.39 -12.08
C ASP A 2 -5.21 12.41 -11.25
N THR A 3 -5.15 11.11 -11.57
CA THR A 3 -5.88 10.10 -10.78
C THR A 3 -5.01 9.63 -9.61
N PRO A 4 -5.43 9.82 -8.34
CA PRO A 4 -4.67 9.34 -7.20
C PRO A 4 -4.64 7.81 -7.17
N THR A 5 -3.45 7.24 -7.03
CA THR A 5 -3.23 5.80 -6.89
C THR A 5 -2.76 5.46 -5.47
N SER A 6 -3.19 4.30 -4.96
CA SER A 6 -2.67 3.81 -3.68
C SER A 6 -1.37 3.05 -3.92
N MET A 7 -0.31 3.47 -3.23
CA MET A 7 1.00 2.79 -3.22
C MET A 7 1.13 1.83 -2.03
N ASN A 8 0.00 1.31 -1.56
CA ASN A 8 -0.12 0.39 -0.42
C ASN A 8 0.36 0.96 0.94
N PHE A 9 0.29 2.27 1.11
CA PHE A 9 0.58 2.95 2.37
C PHE A 9 -0.74 3.38 3.03
N TRP A 10 -1.08 2.75 4.16
CA TRP A 10 -2.36 2.93 4.82
C TRP A 10 -2.18 3.23 6.31
N GLY A 11 -3.01 4.14 6.82
CA GLY A 11 -3.19 4.36 8.25
C GLY A 11 -4.58 3.91 8.67
N PHE A 12 -4.66 3.03 9.66
CA PHE A 12 -5.92 2.50 10.18
C PHE A 12 -6.04 2.70 11.68
N GLN A 13 -7.30 2.77 12.15
CA GLN A 13 -7.61 2.63 13.56
C GLN A 13 -7.68 1.12 13.94
N PRO A 14 -7.46 0.75 15.21
CA PRO A 14 -7.43 -0.66 15.62
C PRO A 14 -8.70 -1.47 15.32
N ASN A 15 -9.86 -0.81 15.24
CA ASN A 15 -11.13 -1.44 14.90
C ASN A 15 -11.16 -2.07 13.49
N ILE A 16 -10.18 -1.79 12.63
CA ILE A 16 -10.07 -2.42 11.31
C ILE A 16 -9.90 -3.94 11.42
N PHE A 17 -9.28 -4.44 12.50
CA PHE A 17 -9.01 -5.86 12.66
C PHE A 17 -10.29 -6.68 12.81
N ASP A 18 -11.24 -6.20 13.62
CA ASP A 18 -12.54 -6.85 13.81
C ASP A 18 -13.31 -6.92 12.48
N PHE A 19 -13.35 -5.80 11.75
CA PHE A 19 -13.99 -5.73 10.44
C PHE A 19 -13.31 -6.64 9.41
N THR A 20 -11.98 -6.71 9.44
CA THR A 20 -11.21 -7.56 8.53
C THR A 20 -11.43 -9.04 8.82
N ALA A 21 -11.55 -9.43 10.09
CA ALA A 21 -11.81 -10.80 10.49
C ALA A 21 -13.15 -11.32 9.94
N GLU A 22 -14.23 -10.52 10.07
CA GLU A 22 -15.55 -10.87 9.50
C GLU A 22 -15.50 -11.07 7.98
N LEU A 23 -14.78 -10.20 7.27
CA LEU A 23 -14.60 -10.30 5.83
C LEU A 23 -13.73 -11.50 5.44
N PHE A 24 -12.71 -11.79 6.23
CA PHE A 24 -11.81 -12.92 5.99
C PHE A 24 -12.52 -14.26 6.15
N ASP A 25 -13.35 -14.42 7.18
CA ASP A 25 -14.18 -15.61 7.36
C ASP A 25 -15.12 -15.83 6.16
N THR A 26 -15.70 -14.75 5.64
CA THR A 26 -16.55 -14.80 4.43
C THR A 26 -15.73 -15.19 3.20
N PHE A 27 -14.54 -14.61 3.05
CA PHE A 27 -13.61 -14.91 1.97
C PHE A 27 -13.22 -16.40 1.96
N LEU A 28 -12.85 -16.96 3.11
CA LEU A 28 -12.48 -18.37 3.24
C LEU A 28 -13.63 -19.29 2.84
N LYS A 29 -14.85 -19.04 3.34
CA LYS A 29 -16.03 -19.84 2.97
C LYS A 29 -16.23 -19.89 1.46
N ASN A 30 -16.01 -18.78 0.77
CA ASN A 30 -16.25 -18.66 -0.67
C ASN A 30 -15.08 -19.10 -1.56
N ASN A 31 -13.84 -19.11 -1.04
CA ASN A 31 -12.63 -19.27 -1.87
C ASN A 31 -11.67 -20.37 -1.38
N HIS A 32 -12.02 -21.13 -0.34
CA HIS A 32 -11.13 -22.15 0.26
C HIS A 32 -10.62 -23.23 -0.71
N GLU A 33 -11.32 -23.48 -1.82
CA GLU A 33 -10.90 -24.47 -2.83
C GLU A 33 -9.96 -23.87 -3.90
N GLU A 34 -9.89 -22.54 -4.01
CA GLU A 34 -9.07 -21.85 -5.02
C GLU A 34 -7.68 -21.52 -4.44
N LEU A 35 -6.67 -22.29 -4.86
CA LEU A 35 -5.29 -22.22 -4.36
C LEU A 35 -4.59 -20.87 -4.63
N LYS A 36 -5.08 -20.09 -5.59
CA LYS A 36 -4.52 -18.79 -5.97
C LYS A 36 -5.37 -17.61 -5.46
N SER A 37 -6.34 -17.87 -4.60
CA SER A 37 -7.17 -16.80 -4.05
C SER A 37 -6.33 -15.90 -3.13
N GLU A 38 -6.45 -14.59 -3.32
CA GLU A 38 -5.72 -13.59 -2.54
C GLU A 38 -6.70 -12.61 -1.88
N PHE A 39 -6.42 -12.26 -0.62
CA PHE A 39 -7.24 -11.34 0.16
C PHE A 39 -6.52 -10.00 0.33
N TYR A 40 -6.83 -9.05 -0.55
CA TYR A 40 -6.11 -7.78 -0.61
C TYR A 40 -6.70 -6.68 0.28
N ILE A 41 -5.83 -5.82 0.81
CA ILE A 41 -6.21 -4.63 1.60
C ILE A 41 -7.23 -3.71 0.89
N PRO A 42 -7.10 -3.41 -0.42
CA PRO A 42 -8.08 -2.57 -1.11
C PRO A 42 -9.50 -3.12 -1.07
N ILE A 43 -9.70 -4.45 -0.97
CA ILE A 43 -11.02 -5.06 -0.84
C ILE A 43 -11.64 -4.64 0.50
N ILE A 44 -10.89 -4.77 1.59
CA ILE A 44 -11.33 -4.39 2.94
C ILE A 44 -11.74 -2.91 2.94
N VAL A 45 -10.89 -2.03 2.41
CA VAL A 45 -11.14 -0.59 2.37
C VAL A 45 -12.38 -0.27 1.53
N ASN A 46 -12.54 -0.92 0.38
CA ASN A 46 -13.68 -0.74 -0.50
C ASN A 46 -14.99 -1.17 0.18
N GLU A 47 -15.01 -2.32 0.83
CA GLU A 47 -16.19 -2.83 1.54
C GLU A 47 -16.53 -1.97 2.78
N MET A 48 -15.53 -1.44 3.48
CA MET A 48 -15.72 -0.49 4.57
C MET A 48 -16.41 0.80 4.08
N VAL A 49 -15.98 1.34 2.94
CA VAL A 49 -16.56 2.55 2.35
C VAL A 49 -17.97 2.29 1.83
N LYS A 50 -18.18 1.21 1.07
CA LYS A 50 -19.50 0.82 0.53
C LYS A 50 -20.52 0.55 1.65
N GLY A 51 -20.09 -0.12 2.71
CA GLY A 51 -20.92 -0.42 3.88
C GLY A 51 -21.16 0.77 4.79
N ASN A 52 -20.65 1.97 4.45
CA ASN A 52 -20.71 3.18 5.27
C ASN A 52 -20.16 2.96 6.71
N LYS A 53 -19.25 1.99 6.87
CA LYS A 53 -18.61 1.62 8.14
C LYS A 53 -17.36 2.45 8.45
N GLY A 54 -16.90 3.27 7.50
CA GLY A 54 -15.75 4.14 7.67
C GLY A 54 -15.59 5.15 6.52
N LYS A 55 -14.63 6.07 6.68
CA LYS A 55 -14.26 7.06 5.67
C LYS A 55 -12.77 6.96 5.38
N VAL A 56 -12.40 7.10 4.12
CA VAL A 56 -11.01 7.15 3.68
C VAL A 56 -10.63 8.59 3.40
N LYS A 57 -9.55 9.06 4.02
CA LYS A 57 -8.94 10.36 3.72
C LYS A 57 -7.69 10.12 2.88
N ILE A 58 -7.64 10.70 1.69
CA ILE A 58 -6.45 10.68 0.85
C ILE A 58 -5.48 11.74 1.36
N ILE A 59 -4.24 11.33 1.66
CA ILE A 59 -3.16 12.23 2.04
C ILE A 59 -2.19 12.31 0.87
N SER A 60 -2.15 13.45 0.19
CA SER A 60 -1.22 13.68 -0.91
C SER A 60 0.19 13.92 -0.35
N GLY A 61 1.14 13.07 -0.72
CA GLY A 61 2.55 13.33 -0.47
C GLY A 61 3.11 14.30 -1.52
N SER A 62 4.02 15.18 -1.11
CA SER A 62 4.78 16.04 -2.04
C SER A 62 5.92 15.31 -2.75
N ASN A 63 6.18 14.06 -2.37
CA ASN A 63 7.37 13.32 -2.79
C ASN A 63 7.02 12.23 -3.80
N THR A 64 7.86 12.12 -4.83
CA THR A 64 7.72 11.09 -5.86
C THR A 64 8.10 9.73 -5.30
N TRP A 65 7.16 8.78 -5.33
CA TRP A 65 7.45 7.39 -5.02
C TRP A 65 8.30 6.76 -6.13
N PHE A 66 9.31 5.97 -5.75
CA PHE A 66 10.10 5.16 -6.67
C PHE A 66 10.45 3.82 -6.01
N GLY A 67 10.48 2.75 -6.80
CA GLY A 67 10.73 1.39 -6.35
C GLY A 67 11.23 0.53 -7.51
N VAL A 68 11.73 -0.66 -7.18
CA VAL A 68 12.19 -1.63 -8.18
C VAL A 68 11.05 -2.61 -8.42
N THR A 69 10.35 -2.48 -9.54
CA THR A 69 9.31 -3.42 -9.96
C THR A 69 9.90 -4.44 -10.94
N TYR A 70 10.77 -3.96 -11.84
CA TYR A 70 11.53 -4.77 -12.77
C TYR A 70 13.03 -4.63 -12.53
N LYS A 71 13.84 -5.53 -13.10
CA LYS A 71 15.29 -5.52 -12.88
C LYS A 71 15.94 -4.24 -13.42
N GLU A 72 15.37 -3.71 -14.49
CA GLU A 72 15.82 -2.52 -15.21
C GLU A 72 15.65 -1.25 -14.36
N ASP A 73 14.69 -1.23 -13.43
CA ASP A 73 14.45 -0.09 -12.53
C ASP A 73 15.59 0.10 -11.50
N LYS A 74 16.43 -0.92 -11.30
CA LYS A 74 17.49 -0.90 -10.28
C LYS A 74 18.48 0.24 -10.48
N GLU A 75 18.87 0.51 -11.72
CA GLU A 75 19.85 1.56 -12.03
C GLU A 75 19.28 2.95 -11.74
N GLU A 76 18.02 3.18 -12.11
CA GLU A 76 17.29 4.42 -11.84
C GLU A 76 17.15 4.66 -10.34
N VAL A 77 16.65 3.66 -9.61
CA VAL A 77 16.45 3.76 -8.15
C VAL A 77 17.77 4.02 -7.43
N SER A 78 18.86 3.33 -7.83
CA SER A 78 20.18 3.55 -7.24
C SER A 78 20.70 4.96 -7.50
N ARG A 79 20.47 5.51 -8.69
CA ARG A 79 20.87 6.87 -9.05
C ARG A 79 20.10 7.91 -8.23
N ARG A 80 18.79 7.72 -8.06
CA ARG A 80 17.94 8.61 -7.23
C ARG A 80 18.37 8.61 -5.76
N ILE A 81 18.64 7.43 -5.19
CA ILE A 81 19.12 7.34 -3.80
C ILE A 81 20.46 8.08 -3.65
N LYS A 82 21.42 7.85 -4.56
CA LYS A 82 22.71 8.56 -4.54
C LYS A 82 22.54 10.07 -4.61
N ALA A 83 21.65 10.56 -5.47
CA ALA A 83 21.35 11.99 -5.58
C ALA A 83 20.84 12.58 -4.26
N LEU A 84 19.95 11.86 -3.56
CA LEU A 84 19.42 12.29 -2.25
C LEU A 84 20.49 12.31 -1.15
N VAL A 85 21.43 11.35 -1.16
CA VAL A 85 22.58 11.33 -0.24
C VAL A 85 23.54 12.48 -0.54
N THR A 86 23.90 12.70 -1.81
CA THR A 86 24.76 13.82 -2.23
C THR A 86 24.14 15.18 -1.90
N ALA A 87 22.82 15.29 -1.97
CA ALA A 87 22.08 16.49 -1.56
C ALA A 87 22.00 16.67 -0.03
N GLY A 88 22.53 15.74 0.77
CA GLY A 88 22.53 15.79 2.23
C GLY A 88 21.18 15.52 2.90
N ILE A 89 20.17 15.05 2.14
CA ILE A 89 18.84 14.73 2.69
C ILE A 89 18.90 13.48 3.57
N TYR A 90 19.78 12.53 3.22
CA TYR A 90 20.02 11.31 3.98
C TYR A 90 21.52 11.09 4.21
N PRO A 91 21.92 10.47 5.35
CA PRO A 91 23.30 10.09 5.58
C PRO A 91 23.73 8.97 4.63
N GLN A 92 25.04 8.84 4.40
CA GLN A 92 25.60 7.76 3.58
C GLN A 92 25.33 6.38 4.17
N GLN A 93 25.23 6.29 5.50
CA GLN A 93 24.91 5.08 6.23
C GLN A 93 23.75 5.37 7.19
N LEU A 94 22.64 4.64 7.04
CA LEU A 94 21.43 4.83 7.82
C LEU A 94 21.43 4.03 9.13
N TRP A 95 22.14 2.90 9.17
CA TRP A 95 22.25 1.98 10.31
C TRP A 95 23.64 1.34 10.38
#